data_AF-A0A815VUJ3-F1
#
_entry.id   AF-A0A815VUJ3-F1
#
_cell.length_a   1.000
_cell.length_b   1.000
_cell.length_c   1.000
_cell.angle_alpha   90.00
_cell.angle_beta   90.00
_cell.angle_gamma   90.00
#
_symmetry.space_group_name_H-M   'P 1'
#
loop_
_entity.id
_entity.type
_entity.pdbx_description
1 polymer ?
#
loop_
_entity_poly.entity_id
_entity_poly.type
_entity_poly.pdbx_seq_one_letter_code
_entity_poly.pdbx_strand_id
1 'polypeptide(L)'
;GWAVCDGAKGTPDLRDKFVIGSGNGAKNAFKTTGGNEQVTPIITVQGHTLTISELPSHNHAGATGIENTDVLYYDLPADGDKNTLCQWRPSGGRWCNTKAYSGLNKFQHVHSISPEGGNQPHSHTATSSEINLRPPFYALLYIMKL
;
A
#
# COMPACT_ATOMS: atom_id res chain seq x y z
N GLY A 1 35.18 -1.10 -60.47
CA GLY A 1 33.74 -1.41 -60.36
C GLY A 1 33.22 -0.92 -59.02
N TRP A 2 31.90 -0.91 -58.83
CA TRP A 2 31.23 -0.56 -57.56
C TRP A 2 30.72 -1.83 -56.86
N ALA A 3 30.61 -1.78 -55.54
CA ALA A 3 30.07 -2.87 -54.73
C ALA A 3 29.04 -2.34 -53.74
N VAL A 4 28.06 -3.17 -53.40
CA VAL A 4 27.07 -2.85 -52.36
C VAL A 4 27.76 -2.86 -51.00
N CYS A 5 27.37 -1.93 -50.13
CA CYS A 5 27.79 -1.90 -48.74
C CYS A 5 26.89 -2.84 -47.91
N ASP A 6 27.04 -4.14 -48.13
CA ASP A 6 26.28 -5.22 -47.51
C ASP A 6 27.13 -6.14 -46.62
N GLY A 7 28.39 -5.79 -46.37
CA GLY A 7 29.34 -6.62 -45.60
C GLY A 7 30.13 -7.61 -46.45
N ALA A 8 29.76 -7.81 -47.73
CA ALA A 8 30.47 -8.72 -48.61
C ALA A 8 31.72 -8.05 -49.21
N LYS A 9 32.71 -8.87 -49.60
CA LYS A 9 33.92 -8.41 -50.32
C LYS A 9 34.69 -7.29 -49.59
N GLY A 10 34.57 -7.24 -48.25
CA GLY A 10 35.26 -6.27 -47.40
C GLY A 10 34.59 -4.89 -47.31
N THR A 11 33.38 -4.70 -47.86
CA THR A 11 32.60 -3.48 -47.63
C THR A 11 32.01 -3.46 -46.21
N PRO A 12 31.75 -2.28 -45.62
CA PRO A 12 30.92 -2.20 -44.42
C PRO A 12 29.46 -2.51 -44.77
N ASP A 13 28.68 -3.03 -43.81
CA ASP A 13 27.23 -3.20 -43.99
C ASP A 13 26.48 -1.94 -43.53
N LEU A 14 26.05 -1.11 -44.49
CA LEU A 14 25.37 0.16 -44.25
C LEU A 14 23.84 0.06 -44.38
N ARG A 15 23.30 -1.13 -44.67
CA ARG A 15 21.85 -1.33 -44.73
C ARG A 15 21.23 -1.11 -43.35
N ASP A 16 20.07 -0.45 -43.34
CA ASP A 16 19.29 -0.08 -42.16
C ASP A 16 20.06 0.74 -41.11
N LYS A 17 21.11 1.47 -41.52
CA LYS A 17 21.94 2.27 -40.62
C LYS A 17 22.10 3.70 -41.13
N PHE A 18 22.12 4.65 -40.19
CA PHE A 18 22.58 6.00 -40.47
C PHE A 18 24.11 6.06 -40.48
N VAL A 19 24.69 6.88 -41.36
CA VAL A 19 26.12 7.16 -41.32
C VAL A 19 26.37 8.38 -40.45
N ILE A 20 27.25 8.23 -39.45
CA ILE A 20 27.64 9.33 -38.56
C ILE A 20 29.13 9.65 -38.71
N GLY A 21 29.50 10.90 -38.44
CA GLY A 21 30.90 11.31 -38.39
C GLY A 21 31.62 10.62 -37.22
N SER A 22 32.70 9.92 -37.53
CA SER A 22 33.59 9.37 -36.50
C SER A 22 34.38 10.50 -35.82
N GLY A 23 34.57 10.40 -34.51
CA GLY A 23 35.35 11.36 -33.74
C GLY A 23 36.43 10.69 -32.89
N ASN A 24 37.17 11.49 -32.12
CA ASN A 24 38.26 11.02 -31.26
C ASN A 24 37.79 10.35 -29.95
N GLY A 25 36.48 10.21 -29.75
CA GLY A 25 35.89 9.60 -28.55
C GLY A 25 35.38 8.18 -28.79
N ALA A 26 35.33 7.37 -27.73
CA ALA A 26 34.93 5.96 -27.79
C ALA A 26 33.50 5.75 -28.32
N LYS A 27 32.59 6.72 -28.13
CA LYS A 27 31.17 6.57 -28.51
C LYS A 27 30.93 6.48 -30.03
N ASN A 28 31.79 7.11 -30.84
CA ASN A 28 31.70 7.16 -32.31
C ASN A 28 33.08 6.91 -32.95
N ALA A 29 33.83 5.91 -32.46
CA ALA A 29 35.13 5.59 -33.04
C ALA A 29 35.00 5.12 -34.50
N PHE A 30 36.07 5.26 -35.27
CA PHE A 30 36.06 4.90 -36.70
C PHE A 30 35.66 3.42 -36.90
N LYS A 31 34.76 3.16 -37.87
CA LYS A 31 34.24 1.84 -38.23
C LYS A 31 33.44 1.11 -37.14
N THR A 32 32.95 1.81 -36.12
CA THR A 32 32.05 1.22 -35.13
C THR A 32 30.59 1.31 -35.55
N THR A 33 29.79 0.40 -35.01
CA THR A 33 28.32 0.43 -35.08
C THR A 33 27.75 0.57 -33.67
N GLY A 34 26.52 1.04 -33.59
CA GLY A 34 25.79 1.15 -32.33
C GLY A 34 24.39 1.70 -32.55
N GLY A 35 23.76 2.15 -31.48
CA GLY A 35 22.36 2.53 -31.49
C GLY A 35 21.45 1.32 -31.30
N ASN A 36 20.15 1.58 -31.20
CA ASN A 36 19.14 0.56 -30.95
C ASN A 36 17.99 0.76 -31.94
N GLU A 37 17.49 -0.34 -32.51
CA GLU A 37 16.28 -0.33 -33.33
C GLU A 37 15.03 -0.08 -32.46
N GLN A 38 15.03 -0.65 -31.26
CA GLN A 38 14.02 -0.46 -30.24
C GLN A 38 14.66 -0.34 -28.87
N VAL A 39 14.11 0.54 -28.03
CA VAL A 39 14.52 0.67 -26.63
C VAL A 39 13.29 0.53 -25.75
N THR A 40 13.30 -0.48 -24.88
CA THR A 40 12.26 -0.68 -23.87
C THR A 40 12.87 -0.36 -22.50
N PRO A 41 12.55 0.79 -21.89
CA PRO A 41 13.09 1.13 -20.58
C PRO A 41 12.50 0.22 -19.51
N ILE A 42 13.36 -0.25 -18.61
CA ILE A 42 12.93 -0.94 -17.40
C ILE A 42 12.86 0.11 -16.29
N ILE A 43 11.70 0.20 -15.64
CA ILE A 43 11.51 1.01 -14.45
C ILE A 43 11.37 0.06 -13.26
N THR A 44 12.20 0.28 -12.25
CA THR A 44 12.11 -0.46 -10.98
C THR A 44 11.65 0.50 -9.89
N VAL A 45 10.53 0.15 -9.26
CA VAL A 45 10.07 0.78 -8.02
C VAL A 45 10.50 -0.11 -6.87
N GLN A 46 11.26 0.44 -5.92
CA GLN A 46 11.70 -0.35 -4.76
C GLN A 46 10.51 -0.72 -3.87
N GLY A 47 10.59 -1.88 -3.22
CA GLY A 47 9.63 -2.26 -2.19
C GLY A 47 9.68 -1.29 -1.03
N HIS A 48 8.51 -0.94 -0.49
CA HIS A 48 8.37 -0.03 0.64
C HIS A 48 7.48 -0.66 1.70
N THR A 49 7.97 -0.71 2.94
CA THR A 49 7.18 -1.16 4.08
C THR A 49 6.44 0.02 4.66
N LEU A 50 5.11 -0.07 4.69
CA LEU A 50 4.27 0.99 5.26
C LEU A 50 4.51 1.17 6.76
N THR A 51 4.57 2.43 7.17
CA THR A 51 4.68 2.85 8.57
C THR A 51 3.40 3.52 9.06
N ILE A 52 3.20 3.62 10.38
CA ILE A 52 2.01 4.29 10.97
C ILE A 52 1.89 5.75 10.49
N SER A 53 3.00 6.48 10.32
CA SER A 53 2.96 7.86 9.78
C SER A 53 2.38 7.95 8.37
N GLU A 54 2.49 6.89 7.58
CA GLU A 54 2.03 6.88 6.19
C GLU A 54 0.58 6.41 6.05
N LEU A 55 -0.04 6.00 7.16
CA LEU A 55 -1.45 5.69 7.22
C LEU A 55 -2.26 6.96 7.50
N PRO A 56 -3.34 7.21 6.74
CA PRO A 56 -4.34 8.21 7.09
C PRO A 56 -4.95 7.91 8.48
N SER A 57 -5.27 8.97 9.22
CA SER A 57 -6.07 8.84 10.44
C SER A 57 -7.41 8.21 10.10
N HIS A 58 -7.78 7.13 10.80
CA HIS A 58 -8.99 6.36 10.57
C HIS A 58 -9.60 5.93 11.90
N ASN A 59 -10.92 5.92 12.03
CA ASN A 59 -11.59 5.65 13.31
C ASN A 59 -11.87 4.17 13.52
N HIS A 60 -11.64 3.69 14.74
CA HIS A 60 -12.10 2.38 15.20
C HIS A 60 -13.26 2.55 16.17
N ALA A 61 -14.25 1.67 16.06
CA ALA A 61 -15.33 1.56 17.03
C ALA A 61 -15.57 0.08 17.35
N GLY A 62 -15.63 -0.25 18.64
CA GLY A 62 -15.93 -1.59 19.13
C GLY A 62 -17.02 -1.54 20.20
N ALA A 63 -17.94 -2.50 20.15
CA ALA A 63 -18.92 -2.74 21.20
C ALA A 63 -18.64 -4.11 21.82
N THR A 64 -18.52 -4.15 23.14
CA THR A 64 -18.51 -5.39 23.91
C THR A 64 -19.97 -5.77 24.23
N GLY A 65 -20.29 -7.06 24.09
CA GLY A 65 -21.61 -7.60 24.41
C GLY A 65 -21.92 -7.52 25.91
N ILE A 66 -23.20 -7.57 26.26
CA ILE A 66 -23.67 -7.58 27.64
C ILE A 66 -23.36 -8.95 28.25
N GLU A 67 -22.36 -9.04 29.13
CA GLU A 67 -22.14 -10.22 29.98
C GLU A 67 -22.24 -9.86 31.46
N ASN A 68 -23.38 -9.35 31.89
CA ASN A 68 -23.90 -9.72 33.20
C ASN A 68 -25.40 -9.45 33.30
N THR A 69 -26.20 -10.51 33.36
CA THR A 69 -27.40 -10.44 34.18
C THR A 69 -26.91 -10.47 35.62
N ASP A 70 -26.87 -9.30 36.26
CA ASP A 70 -26.69 -9.23 37.71
C ASP A 70 -27.97 -9.81 38.33
N VAL A 71 -28.02 -11.14 38.40
CA VAL A 71 -29.08 -11.87 39.09
C VAL A 71 -28.79 -11.67 40.56
N LEU A 72 -29.40 -10.64 41.14
CA LEU A 72 -29.50 -10.52 42.59
C LEU A 72 -30.26 -11.77 43.08
N TYR A 73 -29.51 -12.78 43.51
CA TYR A 73 -30.05 -13.97 44.14
C TYR A 73 -30.58 -13.57 45.51
N TYR A 74 -31.88 -13.32 45.58
CA TYR A 74 -32.62 -13.34 46.83
C TYR A 74 -33.57 -14.52 46.78
N ASP A 75 -33.57 -15.32 47.85
CA ASP A 75 -34.51 -16.41 48.06
C ASP A 75 -35.94 -15.87 47.92
N LEU A 76 -36.56 -16.13 46.77
CA LEU A 76 -37.95 -15.80 46.55
C LEU A 76 -38.79 -16.77 47.38
N PRO A 77 -39.71 -16.28 48.23
CA PRO A 77 -40.68 -17.15 48.89
C PRO A 77 -41.44 -17.96 47.82
N ALA A 78 -41.79 -19.21 48.15
CA ALA A 78 -42.51 -20.14 47.26
C ALA A 78 -43.89 -19.64 46.77
N ASP A 79 -44.30 -18.45 47.21
CA ASP A 79 -45.60 -17.84 46.99
C ASP A 79 -45.65 -17.11 45.63
N GLY A 80 -45.25 -17.75 44.52
CA GLY A 80 -45.58 -17.41 43.11
C GLY A 80 -45.24 -16.01 42.54
N ASP A 81 -45.00 -14.99 43.35
CA ASP A 81 -44.94 -13.58 42.98
C ASP A 81 -43.49 -13.15 42.83
N LYS A 82 -42.99 -13.27 41.60
CA LYS A 82 -41.57 -13.09 41.22
C LYS A 82 -41.02 -11.66 41.33
N ASN A 83 -41.70 -10.74 42.01
CA ASN A 83 -41.32 -9.32 42.00
C ASN A 83 -41.58 -8.58 43.33
N THR A 84 -41.71 -9.31 44.43
CA THR A 84 -41.99 -8.72 45.75
C THR A 84 -40.85 -9.01 46.72
N LEU A 85 -40.19 -7.97 47.23
CA LEU A 85 -39.19 -8.13 48.29
C LEU A 85 -39.92 -8.13 49.64
N CYS A 86 -39.94 -9.29 50.31
CA CYS A 86 -40.54 -9.45 51.63
C CYS A 86 -39.48 -9.84 52.66
N GLN A 87 -39.48 -9.16 53.80
CA GLN A 87 -38.62 -9.50 54.94
C GLN A 87 -39.46 -9.75 56.20
N TRP A 88 -39.07 -10.75 56.99
CA TRP A 88 -39.65 -11.04 58.29
C TRP A 88 -39.04 -10.14 59.37
N ARG A 89 -39.90 -9.47 60.15
CA ARG A 89 -39.45 -8.67 61.29
C ARG A 89 -39.42 -9.53 62.56
N PRO A 90 -38.48 -9.27 63.50
CA PRO A 90 -38.43 -9.95 64.80
C PRO A 90 -39.73 -9.83 65.60
N SER A 91 -40.55 -8.81 65.34
CA SER A 91 -41.83 -8.56 65.99
C SER A 91 -43.02 -9.34 65.40
N GLY A 92 -42.79 -10.34 64.55
CA GLY A 92 -43.85 -11.24 64.08
C GLY A 92 -44.75 -10.68 62.98
N GLY A 93 -44.23 -9.81 62.11
CA GLY A 93 -44.96 -9.29 60.94
C GLY A 93 -44.17 -9.42 59.64
N ARG A 94 -44.86 -9.74 58.54
CA ARG A 94 -44.29 -9.80 57.19
C ARG A 94 -44.38 -8.40 56.56
N TRP A 95 -43.26 -7.81 56.17
CA TRP A 95 -43.24 -6.51 55.51
C TRP A 95 -42.77 -6.69 54.07
N CYS A 96 -43.60 -6.29 53.11
CA CYS A 96 -43.34 -6.43 51.68
C CYS A 96 -43.33 -5.06 51.01
N ASN A 97 -42.30 -4.83 50.20
CA ASN A 97 -42.14 -3.65 49.37
C ASN A 97 -42.50 -4.04 47.92
N THR A 98 -43.41 -3.30 47.29
CA THR A 98 -43.89 -3.52 45.91
C THR A 98 -43.20 -2.66 44.85
N LYS A 99 -42.01 -2.12 45.14
CA LYS A 99 -41.19 -1.41 44.16
C LYS A 99 -40.01 -2.27 43.73
N ALA A 100 -40.30 -3.33 43.00
CA ALA A 100 -39.26 -3.95 42.19
C ALA A 100 -38.93 -3.03 41.03
N TYR A 101 -37.70 -2.52 41.02
CA TYR A 101 -37.16 -1.76 39.91
C TYR A 101 -36.88 -2.73 38.75
N SER A 102 -37.83 -2.90 37.84
CA SER A 102 -37.57 -3.54 36.55
C SER A 102 -36.86 -2.55 35.62
N GLY A 103 -35.64 -2.18 36.00
CA GLY A 103 -34.72 -1.44 35.16
C GLY A 103 -33.53 -2.34 34.87
N LEU A 104 -33.66 -3.23 33.88
CA LEU A 104 -32.46 -3.83 33.30
C LEU A 104 -31.70 -2.67 32.64
N ASN A 105 -30.69 -2.15 33.32
CA ASN A 105 -29.76 -1.22 32.72
C ASN A 105 -29.02 -2.00 31.65
N LYS A 106 -29.43 -1.83 30.38
CA LYS A 106 -28.61 -2.25 29.24
C LYS A 106 -27.33 -1.42 29.30
N PHE A 107 -26.33 -1.96 30.00
CA PHE A 107 -25.04 -1.31 30.13
C PHE A 107 -24.24 -1.59 28.86
N GLN A 108 -24.49 -0.78 27.83
CA GLN A 108 -23.62 -0.72 26.67
C GLN A 108 -22.43 0.16 27.04
N HIS A 109 -21.22 -0.41 27.03
CA HIS A 109 -20.00 0.38 27.06
C HIS A 109 -19.34 0.32 25.69
N VAL A 110 -18.88 1.47 25.24
CA VAL A 110 -18.12 1.61 23.99
C VAL A 110 -16.65 1.73 24.36
N HIS A 111 -15.80 1.02 23.63
CA HIS A 111 -14.36 1.21 23.74
C HIS A 111 -13.93 2.22 22.68
N SER A 112 -13.29 3.30 23.13
CA SER A 112 -12.57 4.20 22.24
C SER A 112 -11.16 3.66 22.05
N ILE A 113 -10.84 3.27 20.82
CA ILE A 113 -9.50 2.86 20.42
C ILE A 113 -8.89 4.03 19.65
N SER A 114 -7.66 4.41 19.98
CA SER A 114 -7.00 5.55 19.34
C SER A 114 -6.71 5.24 17.87
N PRO A 115 -7.06 6.16 16.94
CA PRO A 115 -6.63 6.05 15.56
C PRO A 115 -5.11 6.25 15.50
N GLU A 116 -4.40 5.27 14.94
CA GLU A 116 -2.96 5.37 14.68
C GLU A 116 -2.77 5.70 13.20
N GLY A 117 -2.19 6.86 12.93
CA GLY A 117 -2.03 7.38 11.57
C GLY A 117 -1.86 8.88 11.58
N GLY A 118 -0.81 9.39 10.95
CA GLY A 118 -0.55 10.83 10.95
C GLY A 118 -1.00 11.54 9.66
N ASN A 119 -1.55 10.81 8.70
CA ASN A 119 -1.99 11.34 7.40
C ASN A 119 -0.88 12.12 6.68
N GLN A 120 0.39 11.70 6.85
CA GLN A 120 1.49 12.31 6.14
C GLN A 120 1.60 11.74 4.72
N PRO A 121 2.04 12.56 3.74
CA PRO A 121 2.39 12.06 2.43
C PRO A 121 3.57 11.09 2.55
N HIS A 122 3.58 10.07 1.70
CA HIS A 122 4.72 9.18 1.52
C HIS A 122 5.17 9.18 0.06
N SER A 123 6.39 8.73 -0.19
CA SER A 123 6.99 8.73 -1.52
C SER A 123 7.66 7.41 -1.82
N HIS A 124 7.59 7.00 -3.09
CA HIS A 124 8.33 5.85 -3.61
C HIS A 124 9.49 6.35 -4.46
N THR A 125 10.63 5.67 -4.37
CA THR A 125 11.75 5.91 -5.30
C THR A 125 11.63 4.94 -6.47
N ALA A 126 11.47 5.50 -7.67
CA ALA A 126 11.56 4.78 -8.93
C ALA A 126 12.87 5.12 -9.62
N THR A 127 13.54 4.11 -10.20
CA THR A 127 14.80 4.29 -10.92
C THR A 127 14.71 3.65 -12.30
N SER A 128 15.47 4.22 -13.26
CA SER A 128 15.68 3.67 -14.59
C SER A 128 17.16 3.80 -14.97
N SER A 129 17.63 2.92 -15.84
CA SER A 129 18.95 3.03 -16.46
C SER A 129 18.96 4.09 -17.57
N GLU A 130 20.16 4.56 -17.97
CA GLU A 130 20.32 5.46 -19.12
C GLU A 130 19.67 4.87 -20.38
N ILE A 131 18.84 5.68 -21.05
CA ILE A 131 18.11 5.29 -22.27
C ILE A 131 18.82 5.93 -23.47
N ASN A 132 19.31 5.12 -24.40
CA ASN A 132 19.94 5.60 -25.63
C ASN A 132 19.03 5.38 -26.85
N LEU A 133 18.36 6.44 -27.28
CA LEU A 133 17.42 6.46 -28.41
C LEU A 133 18.08 6.68 -29.77
N ARG A 134 19.41 6.57 -29.88
CA ARG A 134 20.08 6.74 -31.16
C ARG A 134 19.70 5.58 -32.10
N PRO A 135 19.21 5.86 -33.32
CA PRO A 135 18.96 4.81 -34.31
C PRO A 135 20.24 4.03 -34.65
N PRO A 136 20.11 2.83 -35.23
CA PRO A 136 21.26 2.06 -35.70
C PRO A 136 22.18 2.90 -36.60
N PHE A 137 23.48 2.88 -36.32
CA PHE A 137 24.44 3.70 -37.04
C PHE A 137 25.74 2.98 -37.41
N TYR A 138 26.48 3.55 -38.36
CA TYR A 138 27.86 3.21 -38.69
C TYR A 138 28.73 4.47 -38.75
N ALA A 139 29.89 4.47 -38.09
CA ALA A 139 30.75 5.64 -37.96
C ALA A 139 31.85 5.71 -39.05
N LEU A 140 31.86 6.79 -39.84
CA LEU A 140 32.85 7.06 -40.89
C LEU A 140 33.53 8.42 -40.70
N LEU A 141 34.80 8.52 -41.09
CA LEU A 141 35.53 9.79 -41.06
C LEU A 141 35.14 10.62 -42.28
N TYR A 142 34.66 11.84 -42.05
CA TYR A 142 34.35 12.80 -43.11
C TYR A 142 35.50 13.77 -43.30
N ILE A 143 35.82 14.06 -44.56
CA ILE A 143 36.88 14.99 -44.95
C ILE A 143 36.31 16.03 -45.91
N MET A 144 36.79 17.27 -45.82
CA MET A 144 36.38 18.37 -46.69
C MET A 144 37.61 18.93 -47.40
N LYS A 145 37.49 19.18 -48.71
CA LYS A 145 38.50 19.92 -49.47
C LYS A 145 38.38 21.41 -49.11
N LEU A 146 39.51 22.03 -48.76
CA LEU A 146 39.60 23.46 -48.51
C LEU A 146 39.77 24.25 -49.82
#